data_AF-A0A1W9HKH9-F1
#
_entry.id   AF-A0A1W9HKH9-F1
#
_cell.length_a   1.000
_cell.length_b   1.000
_cell.length_c   1.000
_cell.angle_alpha   90.00
_cell.angle_beta   90.00
_cell.angle_gamma   90.00
#
_symmetry.space_group_name_H-M   'P 1'
#
loop_
_entity.id
_entity.type
_entity.pdbx_description
1 polymer ?
#
loop_
_entity_poly.entity_id
_entity_poly.type
_entity_poly.pdbx_seq_one_letter_code
_entity_poly.pdbx_strand_id
1 'polypeptide(L)'
;MRKDLETKTPLVLAHWHGEQSGLVLVARRYHVTIMTSQSKDGELMTKFVELYGAKTVRGSSSKGAVGALKGMIRLSQNGYNPSIAVDGPRGPFHSIKPGVFEISRLIDGRIYPGVVVPANAWPFKKTWDRSFFPKPFSKVVIFWDEPMGPVSKGSDVRSDDLAQELVQRFENARQKALKYIVG
;
A
#
# COMPACT_ATOMS: atom_id res chain seq x y z
N MET A 1 3.02 2.07 14.84
CA MET A 1 1.77 1.65 14.16
C MET A 1 0.60 1.36 15.10
N ARG A 2 0.70 0.44 16.08
CA ARG A 2 -0.45 0.05 16.93
C ARG A 2 -1.18 1.23 17.56
N LYS A 3 -0.44 2.14 18.21
CA LYS A 3 -0.96 3.38 18.80
C LYS A 3 -1.73 4.21 17.76
N ASP A 4 -1.15 4.44 16.58
CA ASP A 4 -1.78 5.24 15.52
C ASP A 4 -3.09 4.59 15.01
N LEU A 5 -3.18 3.27 14.95
CA LEU A 5 -4.43 2.56 14.62
C LEU A 5 -5.49 2.71 15.74
N GLU A 6 -5.08 2.60 17.00
CA GLU A 6 -5.97 2.72 18.16
C GLU A 6 -6.52 4.15 18.31
N THR A 7 -5.65 5.16 18.15
CA THR A 7 -6.03 6.57 18.22
C THR A 7 -6.62 7.12 16.92
N LYS A 8 -6.71 6.28 15.88
CA LYS A 8 -7.15 6.68 14.52
C LYS A 8 -6.36 7.87 13.98
N THR A 9 -5.07 7.94 14.29
CA THR A 9 -4.16 8.93 13.71
C THR A 9 -4.09 8.69 12.21
N PRO A 10 -4.26 9.72 11.35
CA PRO A 10 -4.19 9.54 9.91
C PRO A 10 -2.86 8.89 9.49
N LEU A 11 -2.96 7.87 8.64
CA LEU A 11 -1.80 7.17 8.12
C LEU A 11 -2.05 6.61 6.72
N VAL A 12 -0.98 6.34 5.99
CA VAL A 12 -0.95 5.72 4.67
C VAL A 12 -0.13 4.44 4.75
N LEU A 13 -0.67 3.34 4.25
CA LEU A 13 0.02 2.06 4.14
C LEU A 13 0.66 1.95 2.75
N ALA A 14 1.96 2.17 2.69
CA ALA A 14 2.74 2.13 1.46
C ALA A 14 3.28 0.71 1.25
N HIS A 15 3.13 0.16 0.05
CA HIS A 15 3.61 -1.17 -0.32
C HIS A 15 3.99 -1.23 -1.79
N TRP A 16 4.75 -2.26 -2.20
CA TRP A 16 5.02 -2.52 -3.61
C TRP A 16 3.83 -3.20 -4.29
N HIS A 17 3.57 -2.86 -5.55
CA HIS A 17 2.44 -3.41 -6.31
C HIS A 17 2.43 -4.95 -6.33
N GLY A 18 3.62 -5.56 -6.46
CA GLY A 18 3.74 -7.03 -6.51
C GLY A 18 3.35 -7.77 -5.23
N GLU A 19 3.20 -7.06 -4.11
CA GLU A 19 3.01 -7.64 -2.78
C GLU A 19 1.53 -7.67 -2.33
N GLN A 20 0.62 -7.14 -3.16
CA GLN A 20 -0.80 -6.96 -2.83
C GLN A 20 -1.55 -8.25 -2.43
N SER A 21 -1.17 -9.40 -3.02
CA SER A 21 -1.83 -10.68 -2.75
C SER A 21 -1.75 -11.09 -1.27
N GLY A 22 -0.63 -10.82 -0.61
CA GLY A 22 -0.48 -11.10 0.83
C GLY A 22 -1.17 -10.07 1.72
N LEU A 23 -1.30 -8.83 1.26
CA LEU A 23 -1.95 -7.75 2.02
C LEU A 23 -3.47 -7.89 2.07
N VAL A 24 -4.08 -8.57 1.09
CA VAL A 24 -5.54 -8.74 1.04
C VAL A 24 -6.08 -9.42 2.31
N LEU A 25 -5.33 -10.36 2.88
CA LEU A 25 -5.73 -11.12 4.06
C LEU A 25 -5.80 -10.27 5.34
N VAL A 26 -5.11 -9.14 5.36
CA VAL A 26 -5.05 -8.22 6.51
C VAL A 26 -5.81 -6.92 6.28
N ALA A 27 -6.57 -6.83 5.18
CA ALA A 27 -7.33 -5.63 4.80
C ALA A 27 -8.26 -5.16 5.94
N ARG A 28 -9.06 -6.07 6.52
CA ARG A 28 -9.93 -5.78 7.67
C ARG A 28 -9.15 -5.33 8.90
N ARG A 29 -8.01 -5.97 9.19
CA ARG A 29 -7.18 -5.71 10.38
C ARG A 29 -6.62 -4.28 10.41
N TYR A 30 -6.40 -3.70 9.23
CA TYR A 30 -5.85 -2.37 9.06
C TYR A 30 -6.88 -1.35 8.52
N HIS A 31 -8.16 -1.72 8.43
CA HIS A 31 -9.23 -0.85 7.92
C HIS A 31 -8.87 -0.18 6.59
N VAL A 32 -8.38 -0.94 5.62
CA VAL A 32 -7.77 -0.33 4.42
C VAL A 32 -8.80 0.25 3.46
N THR A 33 -8.42 1.34 2.80
CA THR A 33 -9.07 1.80 1.55
C THR A 33 -8.16 1.48 0.37
N ILE A 34 -8.72 0.89 -0.69
CA ILE A 34 -8.02 0.51 -1.92
C ILE A 34 -8.66 1.21 -3.11
N MET A 35 -7.84 1.74 -4.02
CA MET A 35 -8.32 2.25 -5.30
C MET A 35 -8.42 1.11 -6.33
N THR A 36 -9.57 0.96 -6.97
CA THR A 36 -9.81 -0.07 -8.00
C THR A 36 -10.25 0.55 -9.33
N SER A 37 -9.76 -0.02 -10.43
CA SER A 37 -10.09 0.42 -11.80
C SER A 37 -11.59 0.39 -12.08
N GLN A 38 -12.08 1.31 -12.92
CA GLN A 38 -13.48 1.35 -13.39
C GLN A 38 -13.85 0.25 -14.41
N SER A 39 -12.93 -0.66 -14.76
CA SER A 39 -13.18 -1.79 -15.66
C SER A 39 -14.00 -2.92 -15.01
N LYS A 40 -14.49 -3.86 -15.82
CA LYS A 40 -15.16 -5.10 -15.37
C LYS A 40 -14.25 -5.93 -14.44
N ASP A 41 -12.99 -6.12 -14.83
CA ASP A 41 -12.00 -6.82 -13.98
C ASP A 41 -11.78 -6.09 -12.66
N GLY A 42 -11.79 -4.76 -12.69
CA GLY A 42 -11.72 -3.93 -11.49
C GLY A 42 -12.94 -4.08 -10.59
N GLU A 43 -14.13 -4.36 -11.14
CA GLU A 43 -15.34 -4.65 -10.37
C GLU A 43 -15.23 -6.01 -9.66
N LEU A 44 -14.72 -7.03 -10.34
CA LEU A 44 -14.45 -8.33 -9.71
C LEU A 44 -13.45 -8.19 -8.56
N MET A 45 -12.35 -7.47 -8.79
CA MET A 45 -11.38 -7.17 -7.74
C MET A 45 -12.00 -6.40 -6.57
N THR A 46 -12.91 -5.45 -6.86
CA THR A 46 -13.62 -4.69 -5.83
C THR A 46 -14.42 -5.59 -4.91
N LYS A 47 -15.28 -6.45 -5.49
CA LYS A 47 -16.07 -7.42 -4.72
C LYS A 47 -15.16 -8.33 -3.89
N PHE A 48 -14.06 -8.79 -4.48
CA PHE A 48 -13.09 -9.63 -3.78
C PHE A 48 -12.48 -8.94 -2.55
N VAL A 49 -11.89 -7.75 -2.70
CA VAL A 49 -11.22 -7.07 -1.56
C VAL A 49 -12.21 -6.60 -0.49
N GLU A 50 -13.45 -6.26 -0.87
CA GLU A 50 -14.51 -5.89 0.07
C GLU A 50 -14.95 -7.06 0.95
N LEU A 51 -14.98 -8.29 0.42
CA LEU A 51 -15.21 -9.50 1.23
C LEU A 51 -14.15 -9.65 2.33
N TYR A 52 -12.90 -9.29 2.03
CA TYR A 52 -11.80 -9.26 3.00
C TYR A 52 -11.79 -8.01 3.90
N GLY A 53 -12.79 -7.15 3.80
CA GLY A 53 -13.02 -6.02 4.70
C GLY A 53 -12.37 -4.70 4.29
N ALA A 54 -11.83 -4.59 3.08
CA ALA A 54 -11.42 -3.31 2.53
C ALA A 54 -12.63 -2.44 2.19
N LYS A 55 -12.44 -1.12 2.15
CA LYS A 55 -13.29 -0.20 1.39
C LYS A 55 -12.64 0.12 0.06
N THR A 56 -13.44 0.34 -0.97
CA THR A 56 -12.92 0.69 -2.29
C THR A 56 -13.35 2.06 -2.74
N VAL A 57 -12.50 2.68 -3.54
CA VAL A 57 -12.82 3.86 -4.33
C VAL A 57 -12.54 3.58 -5.79
N ARG A 58 -13.43 4.03 -6.67
CA ARG A 58 -13.35 3.72 -8.10
C ARG A 58 -12.51 4.76 -8.83
N GLY A 59 -11.38 4.34 -9.39
CA GLY A 59 -10.52 5.16 -10.23
C GLY A 59 -9.23 4.43 -10.61
N SER A 60 -8.46 5.04 -11.50
CA SER A 60 -7.14 4.55 -11.91
C SER A 60 -6.23 5.74 -12.20
N SER A 61 -4.93 5.46 -12.35
CA SER A 61 -3.95 6.46 -12.76
C SER A 61 -4.26 7.13 -14.10
N SER A 62 -5.17 6.57 -14.92
CA SER A 62 -5.59 7.16 -16.21
C SER A 62 -7.03 7.70 -16.21
N LYS A 63 -7.92 7.20 -15.36
CA LYS A 63 -9.33 7.63 -15.33
C LYS A 63 -9.86 7.76 -13.92
N GLY A 64 -10.36 8.93 -13.57
CA GLY A 64 -11.00 9.17 -12.26
C GLY A 64 -10.04 9.27 -11.07
N ALA A 65 -8.73 9.46 -11.30
CA ALA A 65 -7.72 9.58 -10.24
C ALA A 65 -8.08 10.62 -9.17
N VAL A 66 -8.54 11.82 -9.59
CA VAL A 66 -8.93 12.90 -8.66
C VAL A 66 -10.14 12.49 -7.81
N GLY A 67 -11.14 11.86 -8.41
CA GLY A 67 -12.33 11.40 -7.69
C GLY A 67 -11.99 10.29 -6.69
N ALA A 68 -11.16 9.32 -7.10
CA ALA A 68 -10.68 8.26 -6.22
C ALA A 68 -9.86 8.83 -5.05
N LEU A 69 -8.95 9.76 -5.32
CA LEU A 69 -8.17 10.45 -4.29
C LEU A 69 -9.07 11.15 -3.26
N LYS A 70 -10.05 11.93 -3.71
CA LYS A 70 -11.06 12.55 -2.83
C LYS A 70 -11.83 11.50 -2.02
N GLY A 71 -12.19 10.38 -2.63
CA GLY A 71 -12.83 9.26 -1.95
C GLY A 71 -11.95 8.68 -0.84
N MET A 72 -10.66 8.48 -1.08
CA MET A 72 -9.73 7.98 -0.07
C MET A 72 -9.57 8.95 1.10
N ILE A 73 -9.48 10.25 0.82
CA ILE A 73 -9.43 11.29 1.86
C ILE A 73 -10.68 11.25 2.73
N ARG A 74 -11.88 11.16 2.11
CA ARG A 74 -13.15 11.04 2.84
C ARG A 74 -13.19 9.77 3.70
N LEU A 75 -12.73 8.64 3.18
CA LEU A 75 -12.71 7.39 3.94
C LEU A 75 -11.68 7.44 5.09
N SER A 76 -10.56 8.14 4.92
CA SER A 76 -9.59 8.44 5.98
C SER A 76 -10.21 9.17 7.15
N GLN A 77 -11.03 10.19 6.88
CA GLN A 77 -11.80 10.89 7.91
C GLN A 77 -12.79 9.97 8.67
N ASN A 78 -13.14 8.81 8.10
CA ASN A 78 -14.01 7.81 8.72
C ASN A 78 -13.23 6.65 9.36
N GLY A 79 -11.91 6.79 9.53
CA GLY A 79 -11.05 5.80 10.19
C GLY A 79 -10.55 4.68 9.28
N TYR A 80 -10.59 4.84 7.95
CA TYR A 80 -10.00 3.89 7.00
C TYR A 80 -8.65 4.38 6.48
N ASN A 81 -7.67 3.49 6.38
CA ASN A 81 -6.30 3.84 6.03
C ASN A 81 -6.04 3.62 4.52
N PRO A 82 -5.66 4.63 3.73
CA PRO A 82 -5.29 4.42 2.33
C PRO A 82 -4.14 3.42 2.20
N SER A 83 -4.33 2.37 1.39
CA SER A 83 -3.31 1.39 1.06
C SER A 83 -2.87 1.59 -0.39
N ILE A 84 -1.61 1.98 -0.59
CA ILE A 84 -1.10 2.49 -1.86
C ILE A 84 0.07 1.67 -2.35
N ALA A 85 -0.10 1.08 -3.54
CA ALA A 85 1.00 0.53 -4.32
C ALA A 85 1.85 1.68 -4.89
N VAL A 86 3.04 1.88 -4.32
CA VAL A 86 3.83 3.09 -4.53
C VAL A 86 4.48 3.17 -5.90
N ASP A 87 4.73 2.04 -6.56
CA ASP A 87 5.30 1.95 -7.90
C ASP A 87 4.25 2.03 -9.03
N GLY A 88 2.97 2.08 -8.64
CA GLY A 88 1.83 2.26 -9.53
C GLY A 88 1.58 1.07 -10.46
N PRO A 89 0.47 1.05 -11.21
CA PRO A 89 0.03 -0.13 -11.97
C PRO A 89 0.88 -0.44 -13.23
N ARG A 90 1.78 0.47 -13.62
CA ARG A 90 2.59 0.37 -14.84
C ARG A 90 4.10 0.40 -14.55
N GLY A 91 4.48 0.42 -13.28
CA GLY A 91 5.88 0.53 -12.87
C GLY A 91 6.55 1.85 -13.27
N PRO A 92 7.90 1.85 -13.44
CA PRO A 92 8.80 0.70 -13.36
C PRO A 92 8.86 0.02 -11.99
N PHE A 93 9.38 -1.21 -11.96
CA PHE A 93 9.57 -1.98 -10.72
C PHE A 93 10.30 -1.17 -9.66
N HIS A 94 9.72 -1.09 -8.46
CA HIS A 94 10.28 -0.39 -7.31
C HIS A 94 10.59 1.11 -7.54
N SER A 95 9.91 1.77 -8.48
CA SER A 95 10.05 3.20 -8.76
C SER A 95 8.88 3.97 -8.13
N ILE A 96 9.14 4.66 -7.01
CA ILE A 96 8.12 5.41 -6.26
C ILE A 96 7.43 6.46 -7.14
N LYS A 97 6.10 6.53 -7.03
CA LYS A 97 5.24 7.53 -7.66
C LYS A 97 4.77 8.55 -6.62
N PRO A 98 4.49 9.80 -7.02
CA PRO A 98 4.13 10.88 -6.10
C PRO A 98 2.79 10.68 -5.38
N GLY A 99 1.95 9.75 -5.83
CA GLY A 99 0.60 9.57 -5.28
C GLY A 99 0.57 9.23 -3.79
N VAL A 100 1.55 8.49 -3.28
CA VAL A 100 1.67 8.17 -1.84
C VAL A 100 1.93 9.41 -1.01
N PHE A 101 2.84 10.28 -1.48
CA PHE A 101 3.19 11.54 -0.82
C PHE A 101 2.05 12.55 -0.89
N GLU A 102 1.35 12.61 -2.02
CA GLU A 102 0.18 13.48 -2.17
C GLU A 102 -0.93 13.10 -1.19
N ILE A 103 -1.22 11.81 -1.03
CA ILE A 103 -2.22 11.34 -0.07
C ILE A 103 -1.81 11.67 1.36
N SER A 104 -0.55 11.38 1.73
CA SER A 104 -0.01 11.71 3.05
C SER A 104 -0.16 13.20 3.36
N ARG A 105 0.22 14.07 2.41
CA ARG A 105 0.10 15.53 2.53
C ARG A 105 -1.33 16.00 2.72
N LEU A 106 -2.28 15.39 2.00
CA LEU A 106 -3.69 15.81 2.02
C LEU A 106 -4.44 15.36 3.27
N ILE A 107 -4.07 14.22 3.86
CA ILE A 107 -4.71 13.69 5.08
C ILE A 107 -3.91 14.02 6.35
N ASP A 108 -2.79 14.72 6.23
CA ASP A 108 -1.80 14.92 7.30
C ASP A 108 -1.37 13.58 7.94
N GLY A 109 -1.15 12.58 7.10
CA GLY A 109 -0.99 11.19 7.51
C GLY A 109 0.44 10.69 7.41
N ARG A 110 0.87 9.95 8.43
CA ARG A 110 2.17 9.26 8.44
C ARG A 110 2.23 8.16 7.39
N ILE A 111 3.38 7.97 6.74
CA ILE A 111 3.55 6.90 5.75
C ILE A 111 4.22 5.71 6.44
N TYR A 112 3.53 4.57 6.49
CA TYR A 112 4.08 3.30 6.96
C TYR A 112 4.52 2.46 5.74
N PRO A 113 5.84 2.33 5.48
CA PRO A 113 6.34 1.43 4.46
C PRO A 113 6.25 -0.01 4.96
N GLY A 114 5.54 -0.84 4.20
CA GLY A 114 5.32 -2.25 4.52
C GLY A 114 5.77 -3.18 3.43
N VAL A 115 6.26 -4.34 3.84
CA VAL A 115 6.66 -5.41 2.94
C VAL A 115 5.93 -6.71 3.27
N VAL A 116 5.69 -7.51 2.24
CA VAL A 116 5.22 -8.88 2.36
C VAL A 116 6.32 -9.85 1.97
N VAL A 117 6.71 -10.71 2.90
CA VAL A 117 7.72 -11.75 2.68
C VAL A 117 7.11 -13.12 2.96
N PRO A 118 6.82 -13.93 1.93
CA PRO A 118 6.41 -15.32 2.11
C PRO A 118 7.64 -16.25 2.22
N ALA A 119 7.54 -17.32 3.03
CA ALA A 119 8.53 -18.39 3.06
C ALA A 119 8.49 -19.23 1.75
N ASN A 120 7.29 -19.38 1.18
CA ASN A 120 7.07 -20.08 -0.08
C ASN A 120 5.92 -19.42 -0.86
N ALA A 121 6.12 -19.18 -2.16
CA ALA A 121 5.14 -18.54 -3.02
C ALA A 121 5.24 -19.05 -4.46
N TRP A 122 4.14 -18.90 -5.21
CA TRP A 122 4.14 -19.05 -6.66
C TRP A 122 4.39 -17.69 -7.30
N PRO A 123 5.50 -17.49 -8.04
CA PRO A 123 5.76 -16.24 -8.73
C PRO A 123 4.95 -16.16 -10.04
N PHE A 124 4.43 -14.97 -10.36
CA PHE A 124 3.86 -14.69 -11.67
C PHE A 124 4.98 -14.26 -12.65
N LYS A 125 5.57 -15.25 -13.34
CA LYS A 125 6.83 -15.11 -14.12
C LYS A 125 6.85 -14.08 -15.26
N LYS A 126 5.72 -13.44 -15.60
CA LYS A 126 5.59 -12.50 -16.73
C LYS A 126 5.12 -11.11 -16.32
N THR A 127 5.05 -10.81 -15.02
CA THR A 127 4.62 -9.49 -14.56
C THR A 127 5.81 -8.57 -14.34
N TRP A 128 5.63 -7.28 -14.64
CA TRP A 128 6.66 -6.26 -14.45
C TRP A 128 6.98 -6.05 -12.96
N ASP A 129 5.99 -6.27 -12.09
CA ASP A 129 6.03 -6.01 -10.65
C ASP A 129 6.55 -7.17 -9.82
N ARG A 130 6.90 -8.29 -10.47
CA ARG A 130 7.32 -9.55 -9.81
C ARG A 130 6.32 -10.04 -8.76
N SER A 131 5.03 -9.84 -9.03
CA SER A 131 3.97 -10.31 -8.15
C SER A 131 4.05 -11.82 -7.90
N PHE A 132 3.53 -12.21 -6.75
CA PHE A 132 3.49 -13.60 -6.32
C PHE A 132 2.17 -13.91 -5.61
N PHE A 133 1.90 -15.19 -5.42
CA PHE A 133 0.83 -15.64 -4.52
C PHE A 133 1.43 -16.57 -3.46
N PRO A 134 1.31 -16.26 -2.15
CA PRO A 134 1.77 -17.15 -1.10
C PRO A 134 1.13 -18.54 -1.24
N LYS A 135 1.93 -19.61 -1.15
CA LYS A 135 1.38 -20.96 -1.20
C LYS A 135 0.49 -21.24 0.02
N PRO A 136 -0.51 -22.14 -0.09
CA PRO A 136 -1.23 -22.63 1.08
C PRO A 136 -0.26 -23.09 2.18
N PHE A 137 -0.59 -22.76 3.44
CA PHE A 137 0.21 -23.08 4.64
C PHE A 137 1.60 -22.45 4.70
N SER A 138 1.93 -21.56 3.76
CA SER A 138 3.17 -20.79 3.79
C SER A 138 3.16 -19.77 4.92
N LYS A 139 4.25 -19.67 5.68
CA LYS A 139 4.48 -18.56 6.61
C LYS A 139 4.60 -17.27 5.79
N VAL A 140 3.78 -16.28 6.10
CA VAL A 140 3.84 -14.95 5.47
C VAL A 140 4.10 -13.91 6.54
N VAL A 141 5.18 -13.16 6.39
CA VAL A 141 5.52 -12.04 7.26
C VAL A 141 5.09 -10.75 6.56
N ILE A 142 4.19 -10.01 7.20
CA ILE A 142 3.83 -8.65 6.81
C ILE A 142 4.48 -7.73 7.83
N PHE A 143 5.44 -6.94 7.39
CA PHE A 143 6.23 -6.08 8.26
C PHE A 143 6.05 -4.63 7.87
N TRP A 144 5.58 -3.79 8.79
CA TRP A 144 5.52 -2.34 8.65
C TRP A 144 6.71 -1.74 9.41
N ASP A 145 7.56 -0.97 8.73
CA ASP A 145 8.67 -0.28 9.39
C ASP A 145 8.20 0.99 10.11
N GLU A 146 9.13 1.65 10.81
CA GLU A 146 8.87 2.95 11.42
C GLU A 146 8.37 3.95 10.36
N PRO A 147 7.37 4.78 10.71
CA PRO A 147 6.74 5.64 9.74
C PRO A 147 7.64 6.81 9.36
N MET A 148 7.52 7.26 8.11
CA MET A 148 7.84 8.64 7.77
C MET A 148 6.75 9.56 8.33
N GLY A 149 7.15 10.75 8.77
CA GLY A 149 6.20 11.79 9.18
C GLY A 149 5.25 12.20 8.03
N PRO A 150 4.18 12.95 8.33
CA PRO A 150 3.34 13.52 7.28
C PRO A 150 4.15 14.38 6.32
N VAL A 151 3.86 14.28 5.03
CA VAL A 151 4.50 15.14 4.02
C VAL A 151 4.00 16.57 4.21
N SER A 152 4.93 17.52 4.36
CA SER A 152 4.61 18.93 4.58
C SER A 152 3.92 19.55 3.37
N LYS A 153 3.05 20.54 3.60
CA LYS A 153 2.33 21.27 2.53
C LYS A 153 3.27 21.93 1.53
N GLY A 154 4.44 22.41 1.99
CA GLY A 154 5.45 23.07 1.17
C GLY A 154 6.43 22.14 0.46
N SER A 155 6.38 20.83 0.71
CA SER A 155 7.27 19.86 0.08
C SER A 155 6.84 19.56 -1.36
N ASP A 156 7.81 19.38 -2.25
CA ASP A 156 7.56 18.81 -3.57
C ASP A 156 7.34 17.30 -3.46
N VAL A 157 6.12 16.85 -3.73
CA VAL A 157 5.75 15.42 -3.73
C VAL A 157 6.43 14.60 -4.83
N ARG A 158 7.11 15.26 -5.78
CA ARG A 158 7.94 14.62 -6.81
C ARG A 158 9.44 14.65 -6.49
N SER A 159 9.81 15.12 -5.29
CA SER A 159 11.20 15.13 -4.84
C SER A 159 11.82 13.73 -4.90
N ASP A 160 12.99 13.63 -5.53
CA ASP A 160 13.78 12.41 -5.57
C ASP A 160 14.24 12.00 -4.16
N ASP A 161 14.50 12.95 -3.26
CA ASP A 161 14.89 12.66 -1.87
C ASP A 161 13.78 11.94 -1.11
N LEU A 162 12.53 12.36 -1.26
CA LEU A 162 11.38 11.68 -0.66
C LEU A 162 11.24 10.25 -1.20
N ALA A 163 11.41 10.09 -2.52
CA ALA A 163 11.35 8.79 -3.17
C ALA A 163 12.47 7.86 -2.67
N GLN A 164 13.71 8.36 -2.60
CA GLN A 164 14.87 7.61 -2.12
C GLN A 164 14.75 7.23 -0.64
N GLU A 165 14.28 8.15 0.21
CA GLU A 165 14.01 7.83 1.61
C GLU A 165 13.01 6.68 1.72
N LEU A 166 11.89 6.76 0.99
CA LEU A 166 10.86 5.73 1.06
C LEU A 166 11.36 4.37 0.53
N VAL A 167 12.19 4.35 -0.52
CA VAL A 167 12.88 3.13 -0.98
C VAL A 167 13.75 2.54 0.13
N GLN A 168 14.58 3.35 0.78
CA GLN A 168 15.46 2.90 1.86
C GLN A 168 14.65 2.31 3.03
N ARG A 169 13.49 2.88 3.35
CA ARG A 169 12.58 2.35 4.38
C ARG A 169 12.01 0.98 3.98
N PHE A 170 11.65 0.77 2.71
CA PHE A 170 11.22 -0.56 2.24
C PHE A 170 12.33 -1.60 2.33
N GLU A 171 13.57 -1.24 2.01
CA GLU A 171 14.72 -2.14 2.14
C GLU A 171 14.96 -2.52 3.60
N ASN A 172 14.92 -1.54 4.50
CA ASN A 172 15.03 -1.76 5.94
C ASN A 172 13.90 -2.67 6.46
N ALA A 173 12.66 -2.42 6.04
CA ALA A 173 11.50 -3.24 6.34
C ALA A 173 11.72 -4.70 5.91
N ARG A 174 12.23 -4.91 4.68
CA ARG A 174 12.52 -6.25 4.14
C ARG A 174 13.61 -6.97 4.92
N GLN A 175 14.70 -6.30 5.27
CA GLN A 175 15.76 -6.90 6.08
C GLN A 175 15.26 -7.34 7.47
N LYS A 176 14.40 -6.53 8.10
CA LYS A 176 13.77 -6.89 9.38
C LYS A 176 12.79 -8.06 9.20
N ALA A 177 11.96 -8.04 8.15
CA ALA A 177 10.97 -9.08 7.86
C ALA A 177 11.61 -10.46 7.64
N LEU A 178 12.73 -10.53 6.92
CA LEU A 178 13.43 -11.78 6.62
C LEU A 178 13.89 -12.54 7.87
N LYS A 179 14.21 -11.84 8.96
CA LYS A 179 14.58 -12.47 10.25
C LYS A 179 13.46 -13.33 10.82
N TYR A 180 12.20 -13.02 10.50
CA TYR A 180 11.04 -13.79 10.94
C TYR A 180 10.70 -14.96 10.02
N ILE A 181 11.36 -15.09 8.86
CA ILE A 181 11.16 -16.24 7.94
C ILE A 181 12.20 -17.34 8.22
N VAL A 182 13.44 -16.95 8.52
CA VAL A 182 14.58 -17.86 8.70
C VAL A 182 14.66 -18.43 10.13
N GLY A 183 13.89 -17.88 11.08
CA GLY A 183 13.70 -18.41 12.44
C GLY A 183 12.42 -19.21 12.58
#